data_AF-A0A5C8RX67-F1
#
_entry.id   AF-A0A5C8RX67-F1
#
_cell.length_a   1.000
_cell.length_b   1.000
_cell.length_c   1.000
_cell.angle_alpha   90.00
_cell.angle_beta   90.00
_cell.angle_gamma   90.00
#
_symmetry.space_group_name_H-M   'P 1'
#
loop_
_entity.id
_entity.type
_entity.pdbx_description
1 polymer ?
#
loop_
_entity_poly.entity_id
_entity_poly.type
_entity_poly.pdbx_seq_one_letter_code
_entity_poly.pdbx_strand_id
1 'polypeptide(L)'
;MAQGQPDRSRRDADRRGGAHVQHPGGGEPQGGGGPDRGRVSDAPDRADAREDGLGGLAFAFRHCEDLVRAGDPDRYFATLFAPQGARPHLFALYAFSLTIARVREAASNPMAGEIRLQWWRDALQGEARGDVKANPVAAALLDAIVARRLGRQPFVDLIDARVFDLYDDPMPRLNDLEGYCGETASALFRLASLILCDGAEPGGAAAAGHAGVAYGITGLLRALPWHARGGQVYLPADVFRAHGVTREDIVTGRGGPGLRGACADLRADARRHLAAYEAERATILPAARAAFLPLALVEGYLAAMERPGYDPLNTPIETARWRRLWRLWRGSRAAG
;
A
#
# COMPACT_ATOMS: atom_id res chain seq x y z
N MET A 1 59.25 -2.56 -17.59
CA MET A 1 60.12 -3.52 -16.87
C MET A 1 59.30 -4.04 -15.71
N ALA A 2 58.65 -5.19 -15.89
CA ALA A 2 59.06 -6.52 -15.43
C ALA A 2 58.21 -6.88 -14.19
N GLN A 3 57.08 -7.59 -14.36
CA GLN A 3 56.93 -9.05 -14.50
C GLN A 3 56.81 -9.74 -13.14
N GLY A 4 55.76 -10.57 -12.98
CA GLY A 4 55.59 -11.44 -11.81
C GLY A 4 54.21 -12.10 -11.66
N GLN A 5 53.72 -12.79 -12.69
CA GLN A 5 52.85 -13.98 -12.56
C GLN A 5 53.78 -15.23 -12.73
N PRO A 6 53.37 -16.51 -12.57
CA PRO A 6 52.02 -17.12 -12.38
C PRO A 6 52.01 -18.32 -11.37
N ASP A 7 50.85 -19.01 -11.19
CA ASP A 7 50.70 -20.50 -11.32
C ASP A 7 49.21 -20.89 -11.12
N ARG A 8 48.40 -21.14 -12.16
CA ARG A 8 48.07 -22.44 -12.81
C ARG A 8 48.05 -23.68 -11.89
N SER A 9 46.89 -24.36 -11.85
CA SER A 9 46.68 -25.69 -12.47
C SER A 9 45.46 -26.42 -11.87
N ARG A 10 44.52 -26.86 -12.73
CA ARG A 10 44.19 -28.29 -13.05
C ARG A 10 43.16 -28.90 -12.06
N ARG A 11 42.17 -29.71 -12.43
CA ARG A 11 41.87 -30.52 -13.63
C ARG A 11 40.49 -31.19 -13.44
N ASP A 12 39.88 -31.61 -14.57
CA ASP A 12 39.22 -32.91 -14.86
C ASP A 12 38.26 -33.55 -13.85
N ALA A 13 37.24 -34.32 -14.22
CA ALA A 13 36.55 -34.69 -15.46
C ALA A 13 35.49 -35.75 -15.06
N ASP A 14 34.65 -36.13 -16.04
CA ASP A 14 34.08 -37.49 -16.20
C ASP A 14 33.02 -37.96 -15.15
N ARG A 15 31.99 -38.78 -15.45
CA ARG A 15 31.50 -39.49 -16.64
C ARG A 15 30.24 -40.28 -16.27
N ARG A 16 29.37 -40.49 -17.27
CA ARG A 16 28.59 -41.73 -17.62
C ARG A 16 27.59 -42.26 -16.56
N GLY A 17 26.49 -42.94 -16.89
CA GLY A 17 25.90 -43.56 -18.08
C GLY A 17 24.63 -44.30 -17.58
N GLY A 18 23.54 -44.40 -18.35
CA GLY A 18 23.12 -45.61 -19.10
C GLY A 18 22.70 -46.79 -18.18
N ALA A 19 21.68 -47.62 -18.41
CA ALA A 19 20.68 -47.81 -19.47
C ALA A 19 19.74 -48.97 -19.01
N HIS A 20 18.61 -49.14 -19.71
CA HIS A 20 17.89 -50.40 -20.01
C HIS A 20 17.33 -51.31 -18.88
N VAL A 21 16.00 -51.55 -18.80
CA VAL A 21 15.08 -52.41 -19.62
C VAL A 21 15.17 -53.91 -19.29
N GLN A 22 14.08 -54.51 -18.78
CA GLN A 22 13.36 -55.68 -19.38
C GLN A 22 12.17 -56.20 -18.54
N HIS A 23 11.08 -56.49 -19.27
CA HIS A 23 9.92 -57.37 -19.00
C HIS A 23 10.34 -58.86 -18.81
N PRO A 24 9.47 -59.88 -18.53
CA PRO A 24 8.03 -60.04 -18.87
C PRO A 24 7.12 -60.78 -17.83
N GLY A 25 5.79 -60.75 -18.02
CA GLY A 25 4.92 -61.94 -18.23
C GLY A 25 4.44 -62.57 -16.91
N GLY A 26 3.21 -63.00 -16.64
CA GLY A 26 1.94 -63.23 -17.36
C GLY A 26 1.07 -64.09 -16.41
N GLY A 27 -0.26 -64.04 -16.52
CA GLY A 27 -1.15 -65.01 -15.86
C GLY A 27 -2.37 -64.43 -15.13
N GLU A 28 -3.52 -64.43 -15.80
CA GLU A 28 -4.86 -64.48 -15.16
C GLU A 28 -5.25 -65.96 -14.92
N PRO A 29 -6.15 -66.29 -13.98
CA PRO A 29 -7.59 -66.28 -14.32
C PRO A 29 -8.57 -65.87 -13.19
N GLN A 30 -9.66 -65.24 -13.63
CA GLN A 30 -11.08 -65.36 -13.26
C GLN A 30 -11.52 -65.48 -11.78
N GLY A 31 -12.42 -64.57 -11.38
CA GLY A 31 -13.34 -64.78 -10.25
C GLY A 31 -14.39 -63.68 -10.06
N GLY A 32 -15.64 -63.96 -10.43
CA GLY A 32 -16.85 -63.63 -9.66
C GLY A 32 -17.35 -62.18 -9.59
N GLY A 33 -18.49 -61.92 -10.24
CA GLY A 33 -19.23 -60.66 -10.16
C GLY A 33 -19.97 -60.41 -8.83
N GLY A 34 -20.19 -59.13 -8.54
CA GLY A 34 -21.02 -58.56 -7.47
C GLY A 34 -21.07 -57.04 -7.60
N PRO A 35 -22.17 -56.36 -7.21
CA PRO A 35 -22.75 -55.27 -7.98
C PRO A 35 -22.09 -53.90 -7.78
N ASP A 36 -22.13 -53.15 -8.87
CA ASP A 36 -21.90 -51.72 -9.02
C ASP A 36 -22.66 -50.91 -7.95
N ARG A 37 -21.94 -50.47 -6.91
CA ARG A 37 -22.39 -49.37 -6.07
C ARG A 37 -21.78 -48.11 -6.66
N GLY A 38 -22.63 -47.38 -7.40
CA GLY A 38 -22.32 -46.08 -7.96
C GLY A 38 -21.57 -45.23 -6.95
N ARG A 39 -20.28 -45.02 -7.23
CA ARG A 39 -19.50 -43.97 -6.61
C ARG A 39 -20.10 -42.66 -7.14
N VAL A 40 -20.98 -42.05 -6.36
CA VAL A 40 -21.39 -40.66 -6.57
C VAL A 40 -20.10 -39.85 -6.51
N SER A 41 -19.63 -39.47 -7.69
CA SER A 41 -18.62 -38.44 -7.87
C SER A 41 -19.29 -37.13 -7.50
N ASP A 42 -19.26 -36.77 -6.21
CA ASP A 42 -19.52 -35.40 -5.74
C ASP A 42 -18.34 -34.52 -6.18
N ALA A 43 -18.24 -34.28 -7.48
CA ALA A 43 -17.56 -33.11 -7.98
C ALA A 43 -18.55 -31.95 -7.75
N PRO A 44 -18.18 -30.90 -6.99
CA PRO A 44 -19.09 -29.79 -6.76
C PRO A 44 -19.54 -29.22 -8.10
N ASP A 45 -20.85 -28.98 -8.23
CA ASP A 45 -21.42 -28.44 -9.46
C ASP A 45 -20.72 -27.10 -9.78
N ARG A 46 -20.41 -26.88 -11.06
CA ARG A 46 -19.72 -25.64 -11.49
C ARG A 46 -20.56 -24.39 -11.23
N ALA A 47 -21.86 -24.56 -11.04
CA ALA A 47 -22.77 -23.51 -10.59
C ALA A 47 -22.52 -23.16 -9.10
N ASP A 48 -22.47 -24.14 -8.22
CA ASP A 48 -22.22 -23.96 -6.77
C ASP A 48 -20.85 -23.34 -6.51
N ALA A 49 -19.79 -23.79 -7.20
CA ALA A 49 -18.46 -23.22 -7.07
C ALA A 49 -18.36 -21.75 -7.57
N ARG A 50 -19.25 -21.35 -8.50
CA ARG A 50 -19.34 -19.96 -8.98
C ARG A 50 -20.15 -19.10 -8.02
N GLU A 51 -21.22 -19.61 -7.42
CA GLU A 51 -21.99 -18.91 -6.40
C GLU A 51 -21.19 -18.71 -5.11
N ASP A 52 -20.46 -19.74 -4.65
CA ASP A 52 -19.53 -19.64 -3.51
C ASP A 52 -18.39 -18.64 -3.80
N GLY A 53 -17.86 -18.63 -5.02
CA GLY A 53 -16.84 -17.67 -5.46
C GLY A 53 -17.34 -16.22 -5.50
N LEU A 54 -18.58 -16.00 -5.96
CA LEU A 54 -19.21 -14.68 -5.99
C LEU A 54 -19.58 -14.19 -4.57
N GLY A 55 -20.07 -15.09 -3.72
CA GLY A 55 -20.34 -14.82 -2.30
C GLY A 55 -19.07 -14.45 -1.53
N GLY A 56 -17.98 -15.17 -1.77
CA GLY A 56 -16.65 -14.90 -1.19
C GLY A 56 -16.08 -13.55 -1.61
N LEU A 57 -16.18 -13.20 -2.90
CA LEU A 57 -15.68 -11.90 -3.40
C LEU A 57 -16.52 -10.72 -2.88
N ALA A 58 -17.84 -10.87 -2.82
CA ALA A 58 -18.72 -9.84 -2.25
C ALA A 58 -18.41 -9.60 -0.76
N PHE A 59 -18.14 -10.67 0.00
CA PHE A 59 -17.65 -10.56 1.37
C PHE A 59 -16.30 -9.83 1.44
N ALA A 60 -15.35 -10.19 0.57
CA ALA A 60 -14.03 -9.59 0.51
C ALA A 60 -14.07 -8.06 0.27
N PHE A 61 -14.91 -7.60 -0.65
CA PHE A 61 -15.10 -6.17 -0.88
C PHE A 61 -15.73 -5.44 0.31
N ARG A 62 -16.75 -6.02 0.95
CA ARG A 62 -17.35 -5.43 2.18
C ARG A 62 -16.33 -5.35 3.31
N HIS A 63 -15.52 -6.40 3.48
CA HIS A 63 -14.45 -6.41 4.47
C HIS A 63 -13.44 -5.27 4.22
N CYS A 64 -13.03 -5.04 2.97
CA CYS A 64 -12.16 -3.93 2.61
C CYS A 64 -12.82 -2.57 2.92
N GLU A 65 -14.11 -2.39 2.59
CA GLU A 65 -14.83 -1.17 2.94
C GLU A 65 -14.83 -0.91 4.45
N ASP A 66 -15.13 -1.93 5.27
CA ASP A 66 -15.19 -1.80 6.72
C ASP A 66 -13.81 -1.48 7.32
N LEU A 67 -12.74 -2.10 6.81
CA LEU A 67 -11.36 -1.78 7.19
C LEU A 67 -11.01 -0.32 6.90
N VAL A 68 -11.34 0.18 5.70
CA VAL A 68 -11.07 1.57 5.31
C VAL A 68 -11.95 2.53 6.12
N ARG A 69 -13.22 2.20 6.36
CA ARG A 69 -14.11 3.01 7.21
C ARG A 69 -13.55 3.22 8.61
N ALA A 70 -12.96 2.17 9.20
CA ALA A 70 -12.38 2.21 10.54
C ALA A 70 -10.98 2.83 10.58
N GLY A 71 -10.12 2.53 9.60
CA GLY A 71 -8.70 2.89 9.63
C GLY A 71 -8.28 4.10 8.80
N ASP A 72 -9.05 4.48 7.78
CA ASP A 72 -8.80 5.65 6.93
C ASP A 72 -10.13 6.36 6.58
N PRO A 73 -10.72 7.07 7.55
CA PRO A 73 -11.99 7.75 7.33
C PRO A 73 -11.90 8.84 6.26
N ASP A 74 -10.73 9.43 6.03
CA ASP A 74 -10.54 10.46 5.00
C ASP A 74 -10.75 9.88 3.61
N ARG A 75 -10.08 8.75 3.30
CA ARG A 75 -10.29 8.03 2.03
C ARG A 75 -11.64 7.33 1.98
N TYR A 76 -12.17 6.84 3.10
CA TYR A 76 -13.52 6.28 3.14
C TYR A 76 -14.56 7.26 2.60
N PHE A 77 -14.64 8.45 3.23
CA PHE A 77 -15.63 9.45 2.85
C PHE A 77 -15.36 10.02 1.45
N ALA A 78 -14.09 10.17 1.04
CA ALA A 78 -13.76 10.61 -0.32
C ALA A 78 -14.23 9.59 -1.38
N THR A 79 -14.06 8.30 -1.12
CA THR A 79 -14.47 7.21 -2.03
C THR A 79 -15.97 7.19 -2.30
N LEU A 80 -16.80 7.64 -1.34
CA LEU A 80 -18.25 7.72 -1.53
C LEU A 80 -18.68 8.70 -2.64
N PHE A 81 -17.81 9.62 -3.05
CA PHE A 81 -18.06 10.54 -4.17
C PHE A 81 -17.66 9.94 -5.54
N ALA A 82 -16.98 8.79 -5.57
CA ALA A 82 -16.66 8.09 -6.82
C ALA A 82 -17.89 7.39 -7.40
N PRO A 83 -17.88 7.04 -8.71
CA PRO A 83 -18.92 6.21 -9.33
C PRO A 83 -19.11 4.89 -8.59
N GLN A 84 -20.35 4.46 -8.39
CA GLN A 84 -20.69 3.30 -7.55
C GLN A 84 -19.93 2.02 -7.96
N GLY A 85 -19.80 1.76 -9.26
CA GLY A 85 -19.09 0.58 -9.77
C GLY A 85 -17.58 0.57 -9.51
N ALA A 86 -16.95 1.72 -9.27
CA ALA A 86 -15.52 1.80 -8.99
C ALA A 86 -15.18 1.67 -7.49
N ARG A 87 -16.15 1.92 -6.60
CA ARG A 87 -15.92 1.99 -5.14
C ARG A 87 -15.35 0.70 -4.55
N PRO A 88 -15.83 -0.51 -4.89
CA PRO A 88 -15.27 -1.75 -4.32
C PRO A 88 -13.77 -1.89 -4.60
N HIS A 89 -13.33 -1.54 -5.81
CA HIS A 89 -11.93 -1.60 -6.21
C HIS A 89 -11.07 -0.52 -5.52
N LEU A 90 -11.61 0.69 -5.32
CA LEU A 90 -10.96 1.73 -4.53
C LEU A 90 -10.80 1.30 -3.06
N PHE A 91 -11.84 0.69 -2.46
CA PHE A 91 -11.73 0.17 -1.11
C PHE A 91 -10.72 -0.98 -1.01
N ALA A 92 -10.64 -1.87 -2.00
CA ALA A 92 -9.61 -2.91 -2.04
C ALA A 92 -8.19 -2.32 -2.07
N LEU A 93 -7.96 -1.31 -2.93
CA LEU A 93 -6.69 -0.59 -3.01
C LEU A 93 -6.29 0.05 -1.66
N TYR A 94 -7.23 0.77 -1.04
CA TYR A 94 -6.94 1.46 0.22
C TYR A 94 -6.85 0.51 1.42
N ALA A 95 -7.62 -0.57 1.44
CA ALA A 95 -7.52 -1.62 2.45
C ALA A 95 -6.14 -2.30 2.37
N PHE A 96 -5.66 -2.62 1.17
CA PHE A 96 -4.30 -3.12 0.97
C PHE A 96 -3.26 -2.17 1.55
N SER A 97 -3.29 -0.89 1.16
CA SER A 97 -2.32 0.10 1.67
C SER A 97 -2.35 0.21 3.20
N LEU A 98 -3.54 0.21 3.80
CA LEU A 98 -3.72 0.23 5.25
C LEU A 98 -3.16 -1.03 5.90
N THR A 99 -3.38 -2.21 5.30
CA THR A 99 -2.86 -3.48 5.80
C THR A 99 -1.34 -3.49 5.78
N ILE A 100 -0.71 -3.05 4.68
CA ILE A 100 0.76 -3.00 4.57
C ILE A 100 1.33 -2.00 5.59
N ALA A 101 0.76 -0.81 5.72
CA ALA A 101 1.22 0.20 6.69
C ALA A 101 1.15 -0.28 8.15
N ARG A 102 0.20 -1.15 8.48
CA ARG A 102 0.02 -1.72 9.83
C ARG A 102 0.91 -2.94 10.12
N VAL A 103 1.68 -3.43 9.15
CA VAL A 103 2.55 -4.60 9.38
C VAL A 103 3.54 -4.32 10.51
N ARG A 104 4.09 -3.11 10.57
CA ARG A 104 4.97 -2.70 11.67
C ARG A 104 4.32 -2.85 13.04
N GLU A 105 3.10 -2.34 13.21
CA GLU A 105 2.37 -2.38 14.48
C GLU A 105 2.01 -3.82 14.89
N ALA A 106 1.76 -4.70 13.91
CA ALA A 106 1.37 -6.09 14.14
C ALA A 106 2.56 -7.05 14.30
N ALA A 107 3.77 -6.64 13.93
CA ALA A 107 4.98 -7.47 13.97
C ALA A 107 5.66 -7.37 15.34
N SER A 108 6.16 -8.50 15.84
CA SER A 108 6.92 -8.53 17.11
C SER A 108 8.37 -8.07 16.96
N ASN A 109 8.92 -8.14 15.75
CA ASN A 109 10.26 -7.70 15.39
C ASN A 109 10.36 -7.45 13.87
N PRO A 110 11.43 -6.81 13.36
CA PRO A 110 11.57 -6.50 11.94
C PRO A 110 11.48 -7.73 11.03
N MET A 111 12.13 -8.84 11.39
CA MET A 111 12.11 -10.09 10.61
C MET A 111 10.68 -10.65 10.45
N ALA A 112 9.87 -10.64 11.51
CA ALA A 112 8.47 -11.05 11.43
C ALA A 112 7.64 -10.13 10.53
N GLY A 113 7.97 -8.83 10.50
CA GLY A 113 7.40 -7.87 9.56
C GLY A 113 7.78 -8.17 8.12
N GLU A 114 9.07 -8.44 7.85
CA GLU A 114 9.57 -8.76 6.51
C GLU A 114 8.93 -10.03 5.95
N ILE A 115 8.75 -11.07 6.76
CA ILE A 115 8.05 -12.30 6.34
C ILE A 115 6.62 -11.98 5.89
N ARG A 116 5.91 -11.10 6.61
CA ARG A 116 4.55 -10.68 6.25
C ARG A 116 4.54 -9.86 4.97
N LEU A 117 5.47 -8.92 4.80
CA LEU A 117 5.62 -8.15 3.56
C LEU A 117 5.99 -9.04 2.38
N GLN A 118 6.87 -10.02 2.59
CA GLN A 118 7.25 -10.99 1.56
C GLN A 118 6.05 -11.82 1.11
N TRP A 119 5.21 -12.29 2.03
CA TRP A 119 3.97 -12.99 1.66
C TRP A 119 3.09 -12.13 0.74
N TRP A 120 3.00 -10.82 0.99
CA TRP A 120 2.25 -9.90 0.12
C TRP A 120 2.89 -9.75 -1.27
N ARG A 121 4.23 -9.69 -1.37
CA ARG A 121 4.93 -9.70 -2.66
C ARG A 121 4.62 -10.96 -3.43
N ASP A 122 4.81 -12.12 -2.80
CA ASP A 122 4.58 -13.43 -3.40
C ASP A 122 3.11 -13.55 -3.86
N ALA A 123 2.16 -13.05 -3.06
CA ALA A 123 0.74 -13.04 -3.40
C ALA A 123 0.45 -12.19 -4.65
N LEU A 124 1.08 -11.01 -4.75
CA LEU A 124 0.99 -10.13 -5.90
C LEU A 124 1.76 -10.62 -7.12
N GLN A 125 2.72 -11.52 -6.98
CA GLN A 125 3.49 -12.11 -8.08
C GLN A 125 2.90 -13.47 -8.52
N GLY A 126 1.98 -14.04 -7.74
CA GLY A 126 1.42 -15.37 -8.01
C GLY A 126 2.31 -16.52 -7.53
N GLU A 127 3.25 -16.23 -6.63
CA GLU A 127 4.27 -17.15 -6.11
C GLU A 127 3.95 -17.60 -4.67
N ALA A 128 2.93 -16.99 -4.03
CA ALA A 128 2.57 -17.32 -2.66
C ALA A 128 2.04 -18.76 -2.52
N ARG A 129 2.45 -19.41 -1.42
CA ARG A 129 1.96 -20.74 -1.04
C ARG A 129 0.59 -20.66 -0.38
N GLY A 130 -0.26 -21.65 -0.64
CA GLY A 130 -1.60 -21.77 -0.06
C GLY A 130 -2.67 -20.97 -0.82
N ASP A 131 -3.88 -20.93 -0.26
CA ASP A 131 -4.99 -20.18 -0.86
C ASP A 131 -4.88 -18.70 -0.50
N VAL A 132 -4.23 -17.92 -1.37
CA VAL A 132 -4.12 -16.46 -1.24
C VAL A 132 -5.49 -15.79 -1.11
N LYS A 133 -6.53 -16.35 -1.76
CA LYS A 133 -7.88 -15.78 -1.74
C LYS A 133 -8.62 -16.01 -0.43
N ALA A 134 -8.09 -16.85 0.47
CA ALA A 134 -8.58 -16.95 1.84
C ALA A 134 -8.33 -15.67 2.65
N ASN A 135 -7.37 -14.82 2.24
CA ASN A 135 -7.22 -13.47 2.77
C ASN A 135 -8.18 -12.52 2.02
N PRO A 136 -9.20 -11.94 2.68
CA PRO A 136 -10.21 -11.11 2.01
C PRO A 136 -9.63 -9.87 1.33
N VAL A 137 -8.60 -9.24 1.91
CA VAL A 137 -7.97 -8.07 1.29
C VAL A 137 -7.20 -8.47 0.03
N ALA A 138 -6.47 -9.58 0.07
CA ALA A 138 -5.75 -10.09 -1.10
C ALA A 138 -6.72 -10.54 -2.21
N ALA A 139 -7.82 -11.22 -1.86
CA ALA A 139 -8.84 -11.62 -2.82
C ALA A 139 -9.46 -10.42 -3.56
N ALA A 140 -9.90 -9.41 -2.82
CA ALA A 140 -10.49 -8.19 -3.39
C ALA A 140 -9.48 -7.39 -4.22
N LEU A 141 -8.21 -7.32 -3.77
CA LEU A 141 -7.15 -6.61 -4.49
C LEU A 141 -6.80 -7.29 -5.81
N LEU A 142 -6.59 -8.61 -5.81
CA LEU A 142 -6.26 -9.38 -7.02
C LEU A 142 -7.40 -9.31 -8.04
N ASP A 143 -8.65 -9.33 -7.59
CA ASP A 143 -9.80 -9.08 -8.45
C ASP A 143 -9.75 -7.66 -9.05
N ALA A 144 -9.53 -6.63 -8.22
CA ALA A 144 -9.42 -5.25 -8.69
C ALA A 144 -8.28 -5.04 -9.71
N ILE A 145 -7.13 -5.71 -9.52
CA ILE A 145 -5.99 -5.67 -10.45
C ILE A 145 -6.41 -6.19 -11.82
N VAL A 146 -7.13 -7.32 -11.88
CA VAL A 146 -7.60 -7.91 -13.14
C VAL A 146 -8.73 -7.07 -13.74
N ALA A 147 -9.77 -6.77 -12.96
CA ALA A 147 -10.97 -6.07 -13.40
C ALA A 147 -10.68 -4.65 -13.90
N ARG A 148 -9.68 -3.96 -13.32
CA ARG A 148 -9.28 -2.59 -13.70
C ARG A 148 -7.96 -2.52 -14.46
N ARG A 149 -7.43 -3.67 -14.93
CA ARG A 149 -6.22 -3.77 -15.77
C ARG A 149 -5.00 -3.05 -15.17
N LEU A 150 -4.78 -3.21 -13.86
CA LEU A 150 -3.71 -2.52 -13.14
C LEU A 150 -2.38 -3.27 -13.28
N GLY A 151 -1.29 -2.52 -13.42
CA GLY A 151 0.06 -3.09 -13.29
C GLY A 151 0.34 -3.52 -11.86
N ARG A 152 1.05 -4.64 -11.67
CA ARG A 152 1.40 -5.19 -10.35
C ARG A 152 2.58 -4.45 -9.70
N GLN A 153 3.51 -3.94 -10.51
CA GLN A 153 4.76 -3.34 -10.01
C GLN A 153 4.55 -2.22 -8.97
N PRO A 154 3.64 -1.24 -9.16
CA PRO A 154 3.43 -0.19 -8.16
C PRO A 154 2.97 -0.69 -6.78
N PHE A 155 2.34 -1.87 -6.72
CA PHE A 155 1.95 -2.48 -5.43
C PHE A 155 3.16 -3.13 -4.74
N VAL A 156 4.08 -3.72 -5.52
CA VAL A 156 5.33 -4.27 -5.03
C VAL A 156 6.25 -3.15 -4.54
N ASP A 157 6.39 -2.08 -5.33
CA ASP A 157 7.19 -0.91 -4.97
C ASP A 157 6.68 -0.27 -3.65
N LEU A 158 5.35 -0.20 -3.47
CA LEU A 158 4.74 0.25 -2.22
C LEU A 158 5.10 -0.67 -1.03
N ILE A 159 5.11 -1.99 -1.21
CA ILE A 159 5.53 -2.94 -0.18
C ILE A 159 7.01 -2.75 0.16
N ASP A 160 7.85 -2.55 -0.85
CA ASP A 160 9.29 -2.35 -0.67
C ASP A 160 9.59 -1.04 0.07
N ALA A 161 8.90 0.04 -0.26
CA ALA A 161 8.98 1.29 0.48
C ALA A 161 8.58 1.12 1.96
N ARG A 162 7.65 0.19 2.27
CA ARG A 162 7.17 -0.08 3.63
C ARG A 162 8.10 -0.96 4.46
N VAL A 163 9.15 -1.54 3.86
CA VAL A 163 10.23 -2.19 4.62
C VAL A 163 10.91 -1.17 5.53
N PHE A 164 11.07 0.08 5.08
CA PHE A 164 11.61 1.17 5.90
C PHE A 164 10.91 1.27 7.25
N ASP A 165 9.58 1.13 7.27
CA ASP A 165 8.79 1.28 8.49
C ASP A 165 9.12 0.22 9.55
N LEU A 166 9.67 -0.94 9.18
CA LEU A 166 9.98 -2.03 10.11
C LEU A 166 11.21 -1.72 10.97
N TYR A 167 12.04 -0.79 10.54
CA TYR A 167 13.30 -0.43 11.18
C TYR A 167 13.18 0.95 11.84
N ASP A 168 13.99 1.18 12.86
CA ASP A 168 13.97 2.43 13.65
C ASP A 168 14.94 3.49 13.10
N ASP A 169 15.46 3.26 11.89
CA ASP A 169 16.39 4.15 11.20
C ASP A 169 15.72 5.50 10.91
N PRO A 170 16.43 6.62 11.12
CA PRO A 170 15.87 7.93 10.85
C PRO A 170 15.67 8.15 9.34
N MET A 171 14.53 8.74 8.97
CA MET A 171 14.34 9.29 7.62
C MET A 171 15.40 10.38 7.39
N PRO A 172 16.36 10.23 6.46
CA PRO A 172 17.56 11.06 6.48
C PRO A 172 17.29 12.50 6.02
N ARG A 173 16.64 12.67 4.87
CA ARG A 173 16.43 13.97 4.22
C ARG A 173 14.99 14.17 3.78
N LEU A 174 14.60 15.43 3.60
CA LEU A 174 13.30 15.78 3.01
C LEU A 174 13.08 15.09 1.65
N ASN A 175 14.09 15.07 0.78
CA ASN A 175 14.00 14.40 -0.52
C ASN A 175 13.75 12.88 -0.40
N ASP A 176 14.33 12.23 0.62
CA ASP A 176 14.08 10.80 0.87
C ASP A 176 12.63 10.58 1.33
N LEU A 177 12.10 11.50 2.14
CA LEU A 177 10.69 11.49 2.54
C LEU A 177 9.76 11.70 1.34
N GLU A 178 10.10 12.62 0.43
CA GLU A 178 9.35 12.84 -0.80
C GLU A 178 9.35 11.59 -1.69
N GLY A 179 10.50 10.91 -1.83
CA GLY A 179 10.62 9.63 -2.52
C GLY A 179 9.75 8.53 -1.89
N TYR A 180 9.81 8.39 -0.56
CA TYR A 180 8.94 7.48 0.19
C TYR A 180 7.45 7.79 -0.02
N CYS A 181 7.06 9.07 -0.03
CA CYS A 181 5.69 9.48 -0.33
C CYS A 181 5.32 9.17 -1.79
N GLY A 182 6.28 9.23 -2.71
CA GLY A 182 6.14 8.83 -4.11
C GLY A 182 5.70 7.38 -4.25
N GLU A 183 6.47 6.46 -3.67
CA GLU A 183 6.21 5.01 -3.75
C GLU A 183 4.99 4.57 -2.92
N THR A 184 4.57 5.38 -1.94
CA THR A 184 3.42 5.05 -1.09
C THR A 184 2.17 5.86 -1.45
N ALA A 185 2.10 7.12 -1.06
CA ALA A 185 0.90 7.94 -1.20
C ALA A 185 0.62 8.35 -2.66
N SER A 186 1.64 8.70 -3.44
CA SER A 186 1.48 9.15 -4.83
C SER A 186 1.07 7.98 -5.74
N ALA A 187 1.65 6.81 -5.53
CA ALA A 187 1.24 5.57 -6.17
C ALA A 187 -0.26 5.29 -5.97
N LEU A 188 -0.82 5.55 -4.79
CA LEU A 188 -2.26 5.37 -4.53
C LEU A 188 -3.14 6.36 -5.31
N PHE A 189 -2.75 7.63 -5.44
CA PHE A 189 -3.49 8.58 -6.29
C PHE A 189 -3.46 8.13 -7.75
N ARG A 190 -2.32 7.64 -8.22
CA ARG A 190 -2.15 7.12 -9.58
C ARG A 190 -3.00 5.87 -9.85
N LEU A 191 -2.94 4.89 -8.95
CA LEU A 191 -3.71 3.64 -9.03
C LEU A 191 -5.21 3.90 -8.90
N ALA A 192 -5.64 4.78 -7.99
CA ALA A 192 -7.03 5.18 -7.89
C ALA A 192 -7.53 5.86 -9.17
N SER A 193 -6.70 6.69 -9.81
CA SER A 193 -7.02 7.31 -11.11
C SER A 193 -7.17 6.27 -12.22
N LEU A 194 -6.29 5.27 -12.28
CA LEU A 194 -6.42 4.13 -13.20
C LEU A 194 -7.70 3.33 -12.93
N ILE A 195 -8.02 3.07 -11.65
CA ILE A 195 -9.28 2.43 -11.27
C ILE A 195 -10.45 3.25 -11.78
N LEU A 196 -10.45 4.57 -11.68
CA LEU A 196 -11.57 5.39 -12.19
C LEU A 196 -11.66 5.43 -13.72
N CYS A 197 -10.51 5.33 -14.41
CA CYS A 197 -10.42 5.30 -15.86
C CYS A 197 -10.42 3.90 -16.49
N ASP A 198 -10.83 2.87 -15.73
CA ASP A 198 -10.92 1.48 -16.21
C ASP A 198 -9.58 0.90 -16.71
N GLY A 199 -8.46 1.38 -16.16
CA GLY A 199 -7.10 1.00 -16.55
C GLY A 199 -6.56 1.77 -17.75
N ALA A 200 -7.35 2.65 -18.38
CA ALA A 200 -6.84 3.58 -19.39
C ALA A 200 -6.00 4.68 -18.74
N GLU A 201 -5.05 5.25 -19.51
CA GLU A 201 -4.17 6.32 -19.06
C GLU A 201 -4.98 7.56 -18.61
N PRO A 202 -4.96 7.92 -17.31
CA PRO A 202 -5.77 9.01 -16.75
C PRO A 202 -5.13 10.40 -16.90
N GLY A 203 -3.89 10.48 -17.41
CA GLY A 203 -3.09 11.70 -17.34
C GLY A 203 -2.70 12.03 -15.89
N GLY A 204 -2.22 13.26 -15.63
CA GLY A 204 -2.00 13.71 -14.27
C GLY A 204 -0.90 12.99 -13.49
N ALA A 205 0.10 12.39 -14.13
CA ALA A 205 1.18 11.68 -13.43
C ALA A 205 1.95 12.62 -12.48
N ALA A 206 2.33 13.82 -12.94
CA ALA A 206 2.96 14.84 -12.10
C ALA A 206 2.00 15.31 -10.98
N ALA A 207 0.72 15.50 -11.30
CA ALA A 207 -0.30 15.86 -10.31
C ALA A 207 -0.45 14.78 -9.22
N ALA A 208 -0.42 13.49 -9.57
CA ALA A 208 -0.44 12.38 -8.61
C ALA A 208 0.81 12.35 -7.73
N GLY A 209 1.98 12.62 -8.31
CA GLY A 209 3.24 12.81 -7.60
C GLY A 209 3.14 13.87 -6.50
N HIS A 210 2.72 15.08 -6.86
CA HIS A 210 2.58 16.17 -5.89
C HIS A 210 1.44 15.95 -4.89
N ALA A 211 0.31 15.40 -5.34
CA ALA A 211 -0.82 15.05 -4.47
C ALA A 211 -0.40 14.09 -3.35
N GLY A 212 0.33 13.03 -3.68
CA GLY A 212 0.77 12.05 -2.71
C GLY A 212 1.78 12.59 -1.72
N VAL A 213 2.73 13.41 -2.15
CA VAL A 213 3.68 14.07 -1.23
C VAL A 213 2.96 15.00 -0.27
N ALA A 214 2.08 15.88 -0.77
CA ALA A 214 1.31 16.79 0.07
C ALA A 214 0.45 16.04 1.12
N TYR A 215 -0.25 15.00 0.67
CA TYR A 215 -1.09 14.17 1.53
C TYR A 215 -0.27 13.36 2.54
N GLY A 216 0.86 12.79 2.09
CA GLY A 216 1.78 11.96 2.88
C GLY A 216 2.44 12.75 4.01
N ILE A 217 3.07 13.88 3.69
CA ILE A 217 3.68 14.77 4.71
C ILE A 217 2.63 15.22 5.73
N THR A 218 1.45 15.62 5.26
CA THR A 218 0.35 16.02 6.15
C THR A 218 -0.09 14.87 7.05
N GLY A 219 -0.20 13.66 6.52
CA GLY A 219 -0.52 12.45 7.30
C GLY A 219 0.52 12.17 8.38
N LEU A 220 1.81 12.24 8.04
CA LEU A 220 2.91 12.02 8.99
C LEU A 220 2.96 13.10 10.08
N LEU A 221 2.70 14.36 9.75
CA LEU A 221 2.57 15.43 10.73
C LEU A 221 1.41 15.19 11.69
N ARG A 222 0.26 14.69 11.21
CA ARG A 222 -0.90 14.34 12.05
C ARG A 222 -0.62 13.13 12.95
N ALA A 223 0.16 12.17 12.45
CA ALA A 223 0.49 10.94 13.14
C ALA A 223 1.69 11.08 14.09
N LEU A 224 2.43 12.20 14.04
CA LEU A 224 3.62 12.45 14.85
C LEU A 224 3.42 12.19 16.37
N PRO A 225 2.31 12.62 17.03
CA PRO A 225 2.05 12.28 18.43
C PRO A 225 2.03 10.77 18.72
N TRP A 226 1.55 9.98 17.77
CA TRP A 226 1.38 8.53 17.92
C TRP A 226 2.69 7.81 17.63
N HIS A 227 3.35 8.20 16.54
CA HIS A 227 4.67 7.68 16.19
C HIS A 227 5.68 7.95 17.31
N ALA A 228 5.74 9.18 17.83
CA ALA A 228 6.67 9.54 18.91
C ALA A 228 6.47 8.68 20.17
N ARG A 229 5.22 8.40 20.57
CA ARG A 229 4.91 7.50 21.71
C ARG A 229 5.33 6.05 21.46
N GLY A 230 5.28 5.60 20.21
CA GLY A 230 5.81 4.31 19.78
C GLY A 230 7.34 4.32 19.57
N GLY A 231 8.03 5.40 19.94
CA GLY A 231 9.46 5.56 19.76
C GLY A 231 9.87 5.76 18.30
N GLN A 232 8.97 6.17 17.42
CA GLN A 232 9.17 6.32 15.96
C GLN A 232 9.16 7.76 15.49
N VAL A 233 9.99 8.05 14.48
CA VAL A 233 10.08 9.35 13.84
C VAL A 233 10.29 9.17 12.33
N TYR A 234 9.21 9.34 11.56
CA TYR A 234 9.21 9.20 10.08
C TYR A 234 9.50 10.51 9.35
N LEU A 235 9.47 11.63 10.07
CA LEU A 235 9.78 12.96 9.53
C LEU A 235 11.31 13.14 9.46
N PRO A 236 11.80 13.99 8.55
CA PRO A 236 13.20 13.93 8.12
C PRO A 236 14.15 14.57 9.14
N ALA A 237 15.25 13.87 9.42
CA ALA A 237 16.21 14.22 10.46
C ALA A 237 17.00 15.50 10.13
N ASP A 238 17.24 15.81 8.86
CA ASP A 238 17.91 17.04 8.45
C ASP A 238 17.11 18.29 8.80
N VAL A 239 15.79 18.28 8.58
CA VAL A 239 14.88 19.35 8.97
C VAL A 239 14.89 19.51 10.49
N PHE A 240 14.77 18.42 11.27
CA PHE A 240 14.85 18.51 12.72
C PHE A 240 16.17 19.09 13.22
N ARG A 241 17.29 18.63 12.65
CA ARG A 241 18.63 19.11 13.00
C ARG A 241 18.81 20.58 12.68
N ALA A 242 18.25 21.09 11.59
CA ALA A 242 18.28 22.51 11.25
C ALA A 242 17.60 23.39 12.31
N HIS A 243 16.65 22.82 13.07
CA HIS A 243 15.97 23.46 14.20
C HIS A 243 16.53 23.06 15.57
N GLY A 244 17.67 22.36 15.62
CA GLY A 244 18.30 21.92 16.87
C GLY A 244 17.52 20.83 17.61
N VAL A 245 16.67 20.07 16.92
CA VAL A 245 15.85 18.99 17.50
C VAL A 245 16.49 17.64 17.20
N THR A 246 16.58 16.79 18.21
CA THR A 246 17.02 15.40 18.06
C THR A 246 15.84 14.43 18.06
N ARG A 247 16.07 13.20 17.58
CA ARG A 247 15.11 12.09 17.71
C ARG A 247 14.70 11.87 19.16
N GLU A 248 15.66 11.95 20.09
CA GLU A 248 15.43 11.76 21.52
C GLU A 248 14.47 12.80 22.09
N ASP A 249 14.58 14.06 21.66
CA ASP A 249 13.65 15.13 22.07
C ASP A 249 12.22 14.84 21.62
N ILE A 250 12.04 14.23 20.46
CA ILE A 250 10.71 13.88 19.93
C ILE A 250 10.11 12.72 20.71
N VAL A 251 10.83 11.61 20.86
CA VAL A 251 10.30 10.39 21.50
C VAL A 251 10.09 10.54 23.01
N THR A 252 10.80 11.47 23.65
CA THR A 252 10.62 11.78 25.09
C THR A 252 9.67 12.95 25.37
N GLY A 253 9.04 13.53 24.34
CA GLY A 253 8.08 14.62 24.54
C GLY A 253 8.68 16.01 24.78
N ARG A 254 9.98 16.19 24.50
CA ARG A 254 10.76 17.44 24.75
C ARG A 254 11.02 18.29 23.49
N GLY A 255 10.21 18.17 22.44
CA GLY A 255 10.47 18.82 21.16
C GLY A 255 10.53 20.37 21.16
N GLY A 256 9.90 21.04 22.12
CA GLY A 256 10.05 22.49 22.34
C GLY A 256 9.71 23.39 21.13
N PRO A 257 10.25 24.62 21.10
CA PRO A 257 10.06 25.55 19.96
C PRO A 257 10.68 25.07 18.66
N GLY A 258 11.83 24.37 18.72
CA GLY A 258 12.51 23.82 17.54
C GLY A 258 11.62 22.84 16.77
N LEU A 259 10.91 21.94 17.49
CA LEU A 259 10.00 20.99 16.83
C LEU A 259 8.84 21.71 16.13
N ARG A 260 8.31 22.78 16.74
CA ARG A 260 7.28 23.60 16.10
C ARG A 260 7.78 24.27 14.82
N GLY A 261 9.03 24.74 14.81
CA GLY A 261 9.71 25.29 13.64
C GLY A 261 9.89 24.24 12.53
N ALA A 262 10.47 23.08 12.86
CA ALA A 262 10.65 21.99 11.89
C ALA A 262 9.31 21.50 11.30
N CYS A 263 8.28 21.36 12.13
CA CYS A 263 6.94 21.04 11.64
C CYS A 263 6.35 22.16 10.78
N ALA A 264 6.71 23.43 10.99
CA ALA A 264 6.26 24.54 10.15
C ALA A 264 6.87 24.48 8.75
N ASP A 265 8.16 24.18 8.65
CA ASP A 265 8.84 23.99 7.35
C ASP A 265 8.18 22.85 6.57
N LEU A 266 7.95 21.70 7.22
CA LEU A 266 7.27 20.57 6.58
C LEU A 266 5.82 20.89 6.15
N ARG A 267 5.09 21.73 6.89
CA ARG A 267 3.78 22.22 6.44
C ARG A 267 3.92 23.11 5.20
N ALA A 268 4.95 23.96 5.14
CA ALA A 268 5.22 24.78 3.98
C ALA A 268 5.56 23.91 2.75
N ASP A 269 6.32 22.84 2.93
CA ASP A 269 6.60 21.87 1.87
C ASP A 269 5.33 21.16 1.39
N ALA A 270 4.47 20.69 2.30
CA ALA A 270 3.18 20.12 1.92
C ALA A 270 2.33 21.10 1.08
N ARG A 271 2.33 22.39 1.43
CA ARG A 271 1.64 23.44 0.65
C ARG A 271 2.30 23.72 -0.70
N ARG A 272 3.62 23.69 -0.80
CA ARG A 272 4.33 23.78 -2.09
C ARG A 272 3.88 22.66 -3.03
N HIS A 273 3.78 21.43 -2.53
CA HIS A 273 3.26 20.31 -3.32
C HIS A 273 1.78 20.49 -3.67
N LEU A 274 0.93 21.02 -2.77
CA LEU A 274 -0.45 21.35 -3.15
C LEU A 274 -0.52 22.39 -4.28
N ALA A 275 0.30 23.44 -4.23
CA ALA A 275 0.35 24.45 -5.29
C ALA A 275 0.81 23.86 -6.62
N ALA A 276 1.83 23.00 -6.61
CA ALA A 276 2.28 22.28 -7.79
C ALA A 276 1.22 21.31 -8.34
N TYR A 277 0.47 20.62 -7.45
CA TYR A 277 -0.69 19.83 -7.86
C TYR A 277 -1.74 20.68 -8.59
N GLU A 278 -2.10 21.86 -8.07
CA GLU A 278 -3.09 22.73 -8.72
C GLU A 278 -2.62 23.21 -10.09
N ALA A 279 -1.31 23.46 -10.27
CA ALA A 279 -0.73 23.82 -11.57
C ALA A 279 -0.85 22.67 -12.60
N GLU A 280 -0.70 21.42 -12.14
CA GLU A 280 -0.78 20.23 -13.00
C GLU A 280 -2.21 19.67 -13.14
N ARG A 281 -3.18 20.20 -12.38
CA ARG A 281 -4.52 19.64 -12.24
C ARG A 281 -5.28 19.54 -13.57
N ALA A 282 -5.02 20.45 -14.51
CA ALA A 282 -5.64 20.44 -15.82
C ALA A 282 -5.26 19.21 -16.67
N THR A 283 -4.15 18.53 -16.34
CA THR A 283 -3.69 17.32 -17.04
C THR A 283 -4.43 16.05 -16.62
N ILE A 284 -5.29 16.12 -15.60
CA ILE A 284 -6.07 14.98 -15.08
C ILE A 284 -7.37 14.85 -15.88
N LEU A 285 -7.64 13.66 -16.41
CA LEU A 285 -8.93 13.37 -17.06
C LEU A 285 -10.11 13.58 -16.09
N PRO A 286 -11.25 14.11 -16.55
CA PRO A 286 -12.43 14.33 -15.71
C PRO A 286 -12.86 13.10 -14.91
N ALA A 287 -12.80 11.91 -15.52
CA ALA A 287 -13.14 10.64 -14.86
C ALA A 287 -12.24 10.32 -13.66
N ALA A 288 -10.97 10.73 -13.68
CA ALA A 288 -10.00 10.46 -12.62
C ALA A 288 -10.03 11.46 -11.47
N ARG A 289 -10.68 12.62 -11.62
CA ARG A 289 -10.62 13.73 -10.63
C ARG A 289 -11.07 13.33 -9.23
N ALA A 290 -12.01 12.38 -9.10
CA ALA A 290 -12.47 11.90 -7.80
C ALA A 290 -11.36 11.21 -6.98
N ALA A 291 -10.32 10.65 -7.61
CA ALA A 291 -9.18 10.07 -6.90
C ALA A 291 -8.42 11.11 -6.06
N PHE A 292 -8.46 12.38 -6.46
CA PHE A 292 -7.75 13.48 -5.81
C PHE A 292 -8.54 14.18 -4.71
N LEU A 293 -9.80 13.78 -4.50
CA LEU A 293 -10.69 14.42 -3.53
C LEU A 293 -10.17 14.46 -2.08
N PRO A 294 -9.38 13.47 -1.59
CA PRO A 294 -8.75 13.58 -0.26
C PRO A 294 -7.92 14.85 -0.05
N LEU A 295 -7.38 15.47 -1.11
CA LEU A 295 -6.62 16.72 -1.01
C LEU A 295 -7.44 17.90 -0.48
N ALA A 296 -8.77 17.89 -0.65
CA ALA A 296 -9.65 18.92 -0.11
C ALA A 296 -9.61 19.02 1.43
N LEU A 297 -9.04 18.02 2.10
CA LEU A 297 -8.86 17.99 3.55
C LEU A 297 -7.51 18.56 4.01
N VAL A 298 -6.49 18.55 3.14
CA VAL A 298 -5.09 18.80 3.50
C VAL A 298 -4.90 20.18 4.10
N GLU A 299 -5.27 21.26 3.40
CA GLU A 299 -5.12 22.62 3.93
C GLU A 299 -5.86 22.80 5.25
N GLY A 300 -7.01 22.15 5.37
CA GLY A 300 -7.80 22.19 6.57
C GLY A 300 -7.17 21.51 7.79
N TYR A 301 -6.25 20.55 7.58
CA TYR A 301 -5.42 19.94 8.62
C TYR A 301 -4.20 20.79 8.91
N LEU A 302 -3.51 21.29 7.88
CA LEU A 302 -2.34 22.15 8.02
C LEU A 302 -2.69 23.42 8.81
N ALA A 303 -3.80 24.07 8.49
CA ALA A 303 -4.29 25.24 9.24
C ALA A 303 -4.69 24.92 10.68
N ALA A 304 -5.10 23.68 10.98
CA ALA A 304 -5.40 23.27 12.36
C ALA A 304 -4.13 23.18 13.22
N MET A 305 -3.00 22.80 12.61
CA MET A 305 -1.67 22.74 13.23
C MET A 305 -1.01 24.12 13.40
N GLU A 306 -1.66 25.19 12.96
CA GLU A 306 -1.15 26.57 13.08
C GLU A 306 -1.93 27.37 14.12
N ARG A 307 -2.94 26.77 14.74
CA ARG A 307 -3.74 27.42 15.77
C ARG A 307 -2.90 27.68 17.03
N PRO A 308 -3.18 28.78 17.75
CA PRO A 308 -2.57 29.02 19.06
C PRO A 308 -2.75 27.82 19.98
N GLY A 309 -1.68 27.43 20.68
CA GLY A 309 -1.67 26.29 21.59
C GLY A 309 -1.50 24.92 20.93
N TYR A 310 -1.30 24.84 19.60
CA TYR A 310 -0.93 23.58 18.95
C TYR A 310 0.43 23.06 19.45
N ASP A 311 0.43 21.80 19.88
CA ASP A 311 1.61 21.04 20.23
C ASP A 311 1.75 19.81 19.30
N PRO A 312 2.82 19.72 18.49
CA PRO A 312 3.06 18.59 17.58
C PRO A 312 3.10 17.20 18.22
N LEU A 313 3.36 17.09 19.54
CA LEU A 313 3.44 15.80 20.24
C LEU A 313 2.20 15.49 21.08
N ASN A 314 1.40 16.50 21.39
CA ASN A 314 0.30 16.38 22.36
C ASN A 314 -1.08 16.79 21.84
N THR A 315 -1.17 17.40 20.65
CA THR A 315 -2.45 17.83 20.08
C THR A 315 -2.85 16.94 18.90
N PRO A 316 -3.76 15.96 19.08
CA PRO A 316 -4.30 15.20 17.98
C PRO A 316 -5.06 16.10 16.99
N ILE A 317 -4.78 15.93 15.70
CA ILE A 317 -5.47 16.66 14.64
C ILE A 317 -6.55 15.77 14.04
N GLU A 318 -7.77 15.98 14.55
CA GLU A 318 -8.99 15.35 14.06
C GLU A 318 -9.96 16.38 13.49
N THR A 319 -10.75 15.96 12.50
CA THR A 319 -11.80 16.78 11.91
C THR A 319 -13.15 16.10 12.13
N ALA A 320 -14.12 16.86 12.65
CA ALA A 320 -15.49 16.40 12.81
C ALA A 320 -16.05 15.88 11.47
N ARG A 321 -16.81 14.77 11.52
CA ARG A 321 -17.32 14.07 10.32
C ARG A 321 -18.03 15.00 9.33
N TRP A 322 -18.88 15.90 9.83
CA TRP A 322 -19.61 16.85 9.00
C TRP A 322 -18.69 17.85 8.28
N ARG A 323 -17.61 18.32 8.93
CA ARG A 323 -16.63 19.23 8.31
C ARG A 323 -15.87 18.53 7.19
N ARG A 324 -15.51 17.26 7.40
CA ARG A 324 -14.89 16.42 6.38
C ARG A 324 -15.80 16.27 5.16
N LEU A 325 -17.04 15.82 5.38
CA LEU A 325 -18.03 15.66 4.31
C LEU A 325 -18.29 16.98 3.56
N TRP A 326 -18.39 18.10 4.28
CA TRP A 326 -18.57 19.41 3.65
C TRP A 326 -17.38 19.84 2.79
N ARG A 327 -16.14 19.63 3.26
CA ARG A 327 -14.93 19.91 2.48
C ARG A 327 -14.84 19.02 1.24
N LEU A 328 -15.12 17.73 1.38
CA LEU A 328 -15.15 16.79 0.25
C LEU A 328 -16.24 17.16 -0.75
N TRP A 329 -17.46 17.48 -0.30
CA TRP A 329 -18.54 17.94 -1.18
C TRP A 329 -18.19 19.24 -1.92
N ARG A 330 -17.57 20.20 -1.23
CA ARG A 330 -17.07 21.41 -1.90
C ARG A 330 -16.00 21.10 -2.94
N GLY A 331 -15.05 20.23 -2.59
CA GLY A 331 -13.99 19.78 -3.49
C GLY A 331 -14.55 19.07 -4.73
N SER A 332 -15.59 18.23 -4.57
CA SER A 332 -16.17 17.48 -5.68
C SER A 332 -16.89 18.40 -6.67
N ARG A 333 -17.46 19.51 -6.19
CA ARG A 333 -18.08 20.54 -7.05
C ARG A 333 -17.06 21.41 -7.78
N ALA A 334 -15.90 21.66 -7.19
CA ALA A 334 -14.82 22.36 -7.85
C ALA A 334 -14.11 21.49 -8.90
N ALA A 335 -14.28 20.17 -8.82
CA ALA A 335 -13.70 19.17 -9.71
C ALA A 335 -14.63 18.70 -10.84
N GLY A 336 -15.93 19.02 -10.80
CA GLY A 336 -16.82 18.87 -11.96
C GLY A 336 -16.55 19.98 -12.96
#